data_AF-A0A4Q3C4S9-F1
#
_entry.id   AF-A0A4Q3C4S9-F1
#
_cell.length_a   1.000
_cell.length_b   1.000
_cell.length_c   1.000
_cell.angle_alpha   90.00
_cell.angle_beta   90.00
_cell.angle_gamma   90.00
#
_symmetry.space_group_name_H-M   'P 1'
#
loop_
_entity.id
_entity.type
_entity.pdbx_description
1 polymer ?
#
loop_
_entity_poly.entity_id
_entity_poly.type
_entity_poly.pdbx_seq_one_letter_code
_entity_poly.pdbx_strand_id
1 'polypeptide(L)'
;MAREMKEHELASPVDLPGTPIEGRDPLLWTTLTITVAALFLLCANAGTLAAWVDEKPPSDFQQAASDAAHRWEAAMDAIGVTAPRAALHGLWK
;
A
#
# COMPACT_ATOMS: atom_id res chain seq x y z
N MET A 1 -31.40 12.78 -48.56
CA MET A 1 -30.15 11.99 -48.40
C MET A 1 -29.72 12.10 -46.95
N ALA A 2 -30.08 11.11 -46.13
CA ALA A 2 -29.63 11.03 -44.75
C ALA A 2 -28.18 10.53 -44.76
N ARG A 3 -27.31 11.24 -44.03
CA ARG A 3 -25.89 10.90 -43.87
C ARG A 3 -25.82 9.69 -42.94
N GLU A 4 -25.54 8.51 -43.47
CA GLU A 4 -25.10 7.35 -42.68
C GLU A 4 -23.88 7.76 -41.86
N MET A 5 -24.07 7.97 -40.56
CA MET A 5 -22.99 7.93 -39.60
C MET A 5 -22.58 6.46 -39.48
N LYS A 6 -21.58 6.05 -40.27
CA LYS A 6 -20.88 4.79 -40.03
C LYS A 6 -20.39 4.82 -38.59
N GLU A 7 -21.02 3.99 -37.78
CA GLU A 7 -20.58 3.58 -36.46
C GLU A 7 -19.12 3.14 -36.58
N HIS A 8 -18.21 4.07 -36.33
CA HIS A 8 -16.90 3.75 -35.82
C HIS A 8 -17.06 3.77 -34.30
N GLU A 9 -17.92 2.88 -33.79
CA GLU A 9 -17.71 2.34 -32.47
C GLU A 9 -16.32 1.73 -32.52
N LEU A 10 -15.37 2.43 -31.91
CA LEU A 10 -14.03 1.92 -31.69
C LEU A 10 -14.23 0.63 -30.88
N ALA A 11 -14.22 -0.51 -31.57
CA ALA A 11 -14.29 -1.82 -30.96
C ALA A 11 -13.11 -1.91 -30.01
N SER A 12 -13.36 -1.59 -28.75
CA SER A 12 -12.43 -1.81 -27.67
C SER A 12 -12.10 -3.30 -27.73
N PRO A 13 -10.82 -3.71 -27.81
CA PRO A 13 -10.45 -5.12 -27.77
C PRO A 13 -10.81 -5.78 -26.42
N VAL A 14 -11.29 -4.98 -25.47
CA VAL A 14 -11.78 -5.40 -24.17
C VAL A 14 -13.29 -5.57 -24.26
N ASP A 15 -13.73 -6.84 -24.23
CA ASP A 15 -15.13 -7.21 -23.99
C ASP A 15 -15.53 -6.74 -22.59
N LEU A 16 -16.14 -5.57 -22.50
CA LEU A 16 -16.77 -5.10 -21.28
C LEU A 16 -18.19 -5.66 -21.20
N PRO A 17 -18.66 -6.05 -20.01
CA PRO A 17 -20.06 -6.46 -19.85
C PRO A 17 -20.97 -5.30 -20.28
N GLY A 18 -21.97 -5.59 -21.14
CA GLY A 18 -22.90 -4.58 -21.65
C GLY A 18 -23.79 -3.94 -20.58
N THR A 19 -23.85 -4.55 -19.40
CA THR A 19 -24.49 -3.99 -18.21
C THR A 19 -23.43 -3.44 -17.26
N PRO A 20 -23.53 -2.17 -16.83
CA PRO A 20 -22.74 -1.66 -15.72
C PRO A 20 -22.90 -2.59 -14.51
N ILE A 21 -21.79 -2.89 -13.82
CA ILE A 21 -21.85 -3.62 -12.56
C ILE A 21 -22.41 -2.65 -11.51
N GLU A 22 -23.73 -2.58 -11.41
CA GLU A 22 -24.43 -1.82 -10.38
C GLU A 22 -24.35 -2.56 -9.04
N GLY A 23 -24.00 -1.85 -7.95
CA GLY A 23 -24.06 -2.39 -6.59
C GLY A 23 -22.73 -2.50 -5.82
N ARG A 24 -21.60 -2.05 -6.40
CA ARG A 24 -20.34 -1.87 -5.64
C ARG A 24 -19.93 -0.42 -5.62
N ASP A 25 -19.59 0.09 -4.43
CA ASP A 25 -18.93 1.38 -4.27
C ASP A 25 -17.43 1.20 -4.54
N PRO A 26 -16.93 1.58 -5.74
CA PRO A 26 -15.55 1.34 -6.12
C PRO A 26 -14.57 2.18 -5.30
N LEU A 27 -14.99 3.35 -4.82
CA LEU A 27 -14.17 4.20 -3.98
C LEU A 27 -13.97 3.55 -2.62
N LEU A 28 -15.06 3.08 -1.99
CA LEU A 28 -14.99 2.37 -0.72
C LEU A 28 -14.09 1.13 -0.82
N TRP A 29 -14.25 0.31 -1.87
CA TRP A 29 -13.42 -0.88 -2.07
C TRP A 29 -11.93 -0.53 -2.22
N THR A 30 -11.64 0.50 -3.01
CA THR A 30 -10.26 0.94 -3.27
C THR A 30 -9.62 1.48 -1.99
N THR A 31 -10.34 2.35 -1.27
CA THR A 31 -9.86 2.91 0.00
C THR A 31 -9.61 1.81 1.01
N LEU A 32 -10.55 0.87 1.19
CA LEU A 32 -10.39 -0.25 2.12
C LEU A 32 -9.14 -1.07 1.78
N THR A 33 -8.97 -1.40 0.50
CA THR A 33 -7.83 -2.19 0.02
C THR A 33 -6.51 -1.48 0.31
N ILE A 34 -6.41 -0.18 0.00
CA ILE A 34 -5.21 0.62 0.26
C ILE A 34 -4.94 0.71 1.77
N THR A 35 -5.96 0.96 2.58
CA THR A 35 -5.81 1.05 4.04
C THR A 35 -5.31 -0.26 4.62
N VAL A 36 -5.91 -1.39 4.23
CA VAL A 36 -5.46 -2.71 4.69
C VAL A 36 -4.02 -2.97 4.27
N ALA A 37 -3.68 -2.73 3.00
CA ALA A 37 -2.30 -2.91 2.52
C ALA A 37 -1.30 -2.00 3.26
N ALA A 38 -1.66 -0.74 3.51
CA ALA A 38 -0.84 0.20 4.26
C ALA A 38 -0.60 -0.26 5.70
N LEU A 39 -1.63 -0.79 6.38
CA LEU A 39 -1.49 -1.35 7.72
C LEU A 39 -0.57 -2.58 7.74
N PHE A 40 -0.72 -3.48 6.77
CA PHE A 40 0.20 -4.61 6.62
C PHE A 40 1.64 -4.16 6.42
N LEU A 41 1.87 -3.18 5.55
CA LEU A 41 3.19 -2.61 5.33
C LEU A 41 3.74 -1.95 6.60
N LEU A 42 2.93 -1.18 7.31
CA LEU A 42 3.32 -0.48 8.54
C LEU A 42 3.77 -1.45 9.64
N CYS A 43 3.07 -2.57 9.81
CA CYS A 43 3.41 -3.58 10.82
C CYS A 43 4.61 -4.43 10.39
N ALA A 44 4.63 -4.93 9.16
CA ALA A 44 5.68 -5.84 8.68
C ALA A 44 7.02 -5.16 8.38
N ASN A 45 7.02 -3.83 8.14
CA ASN A 45 8.22 -3.06 7.80
C ASN A 45 8.63 -2.05 8.88
N ALA A 46 8.26 -2.30 10.15
CA ALA A 46 8.54 -1.36 11.24
C ALA A 46 10.03 -0.99 11.36
N GLY A 47 10.94 -1.98 11.31
CA GLY A 47 12.38 -1.69 11.35
C GLY A 47 12.95 -1.00 10.10
N THR A 48 12.36 -1.24 8.93
CA THR A 48 12.73 -0.48 7.72
C THR A 48 12.28 0.98 7.83
N LEU A 49 11.13 1.23 8.46
CA LEU A 49 10.65 2.58 8.73
C LEU A 49 11.58 3.30 9.73
N ALA A 50 11.97 2.65 10.84
CA ALA A 50 12.89 3.22 11.82
C ALA A 50 14.23 3.60 11.17
N ALA A 51 14.85 2.67 10.42
CA ALA A 51 16.08 2.94 9.70
C ALA A 51 15.95 4.13 8.71
N TRP A 52 14.86 4.21 7.97
CA TRP A 52 14.62 5.30 7.02
C TRP A 52 14.43 6.67 7.71
N VAL A 53 13.82 6.69 8.91
CA VAL A 53 13.69 7.93 9.70
C VAL A 53 15.05 8.39 10.23
N ASP A 54 15.90 7.44 10.62
CA ASP A 54 17.25 7.72 11.11
C ASP A 54 18.20 8.24 10.02
N GLU A 55 17.92 7.96 8.75
CA GLU A 55 18.66 8.52 7.61
C GLU A 55 18.35 10.01 7.32
N LYS A 56 17.31 10.59 7.96
CA LYS A 56 16.92 11.99 7.70
C LYS A 56 17.87 12.99 8.37
N PRO A 57 18.03 14.19 7.79
CA PRO A 57 18.82 15.24 8.42
C PRO A 57 18.36 15.50 9.87
N PRO A 58 19.30 15.67 10.82
CA PRO A 58 18.96 15.89 12.21
C PRO A 58 18.11 17.15 12.40
N SER A 59 17.00 17.01 13.12
CA SER A 59 16.12 18.09 13.55
C SER A 59 15.28 17.62 14.73
N ASP A 60 14.68 18.55 15.48
CA ASP A 60 13.80 18.20 16.60
C ASP A 60 12.63 17.31 16.16
N PHE A 61 12.08 17.56 14.97
CA PHE A 61 11.03 16.72 14.39
C PHE A 61 11.55 15.32 14.04
N GLN A 62 12.75 15.21 13.49
CA GLN A 62 13.36 13.92 13.16
C GLN A 62 13.61 13.10 14.41
N GLN A 63 14.10 13.71 15.50
CA GLN A 63 14.30 13.00 16.77
C GLN A 63 12.98 12.46 17.32
N ALA A 64 11.93 13.29 17.34
CA ALA A 64 10.61 12.85 17.78
C ALA A 64 10.03 11.72 16.90
N ALA A 65 10.27 11.79 15.58
CA ALA A 65 9.85 10.76 14.64
C ALA A 65 10.65 9.45 14.83
N SER A 66 11.96 9.55 15.07
CA SER A 66 12.85 8.41 15.35
C SER A 66 12.40 7.69 16.62
N ASP A 67 12.17 8.43 17.71
CA ASP A 67 11.65 7.87 18.97
C ASP A 67 10.28 7.18 18.80
N ALA A 68 9.42 7.72 17.94
CA ALA A 68 8.14 7.08 17.62
C ALA A 68 8.34 5.80 16.79
N ALA A 69 9.22 5.82 15.80
CA ALA A 69 9.50 4.68 14.94
C ALA A 69 10.16 3.52 15.70
N HIS A 70 11.14 3.78 16.57
CA HIS A 70 11.78 2.78 17.42
C HIS A 70 10.81 2.16 18.43
N ARG A 71 9.93 2.97 19.04
CA ARG A 71 8.87 2.43 19.91
C ARG A 71 7.88 1.54 19.14
N TRP A 72 7.56 1.92 17.90
CA TRP A 72 6.70 1.12 17.05
C TRP A 72 7.37 -0.19 16.63
N GLU A 73 8.64 -0.16 16.22
CA GLU A 73 9.43 -1.35 15.92
C GLU A 73 9.47 -2.32 17.11
N ALA A 74 9.78 -1.82 18.31
CA ALA A 74 9.78 -2.63 19.52
C ALA A 74 8.41 -3.27 19.82
N ALA A 75 7.31 -2.55 19.56
CA ALA A 75 5.97 -3.09 19.71
C ALA A 75 5.67 -4.19 18.69
N MET A 76 6.09 -4.03 17.44
CA MET A 76 5.91 -5.04 16.38
C MET A 76 6.79 -6.28 16.59
N ASP A 77 7.99 -6.10 17.13
CA ASP A 77 8.87 -7.18 17.57
C ASP A 77 8.23 -7.98 18.72
N ALA A 78 7.64 -7.29 19.70
CA ALA A 78 7.00 -7.93 20.85
C ALA A 78 5.82 -8.84 20.45
N ILE A 79 5.10 -8.50 19.37
CA ILE A 79 4.02 -9.33 18.82
C ILE A 79 4.50 -10.31 17.73
N GLY A 80 5.80 -10.31 17.41
CA GLY A 80 6.42 -11.27 16.49
C GLY A 80 6.15 -11.03 15.00
N VAL A 81 5.56 -9.89 14.61
CA VAL A 81 5.18 -9.61 13.22
C VAL A 81 6.40 -9.41 12.31
N THR A 82 7.53 -8.98 12.87
CA THR A 82 8.81 -8.78 12.17
C THR A 82 9.64 -10.06 12.04
N ALA A 83 9.30 -11.12 12.77
CA ALA A 83 10.09 -12.35 12.87
C ALA A 83 10.34 -13.05 11.52
N PRO A 84 9.35 -13.18 10.60
CA PRO A 84 9.59 -13.81 9.30
C PRO A 84 10.63 -13.05 8.46
N ARG A 85 10.58 -11.72 8.47
CA ARG A 85 11.55 -10.86 7.78
C ARG A 85 12.94 -11.03 8.39
N ALA A 86 13.04 -11.01 9.73
CA ALA A 86 14.31 -11.18 10.42
C ALA A 86 14.95 -12.55 10.11
N ALA A 87 14.14 -13.62 10.07
CA ALA A 87 14.61 -14.95 9.69
C ALA A 87 15.15 -15.00 8.25
N LEU A 88 14.43 -14.44 7.28
CA LEU A 88 14.89 -14.35 5.90
C LEU A 88 16.17 -13.53 5.77
N HIS A 89 16.25 -12.39 6.47
CA HIS A 89 17.45 -11.57 6.46
C HIS A 89 18.66 -12.30 7.06
N GLY A 90 18.47 -13.07 8.14
CA GLY A 90 19.50 -13.89 8.75
C GLY A 90 19.98 -15.04 7.86
N LEU A 91 19.08 -15.63 7.04
CA LEU A 91 19.45 -16.66 6.06
C LEU A 91 20.27 -16.13 4.89
N TRP A 92 20.09 -14.84 4.55
CA TRP A 92 20.76 -14.20 3.41
C TRP A 92 22.09 -13.52 3.76
N LYS A 93 22.46 -13.48 5.03
CA LYS A 93 23.73 -12.91 5.49
C LYS A 93 24.79 -13.99 5.64
#